data_AF-A0A0D7AB90-F1
#
_entry.id   AF-A0A0D7AB90-F1
#
_cell.length_a   1.000
_cell.length_b   1.000
_cell.length_c   1.000
_cell.angle_alpha   90.00
_cell.angle_beta   90.00
_cell.angle_gamma   90.00
#
_symmetry.space_group_name_H-M   'P 1'
#
loop_
_entity.id
_entity.type
_entity.pdbx_description
1 polymer ?
#
loop_
_entity_poly.entity_id
_entity_poly.type
_entity_poly.pdbx_seq_one_letter_code
_entity_poly.pdbx_strand_id
1 'polypeptide(L)'
;MNLDNPRARQPQRVPWPRSRLEFERAVAIGASIDPSSTLTYSSALQSYLTFCRLHGFPIDPTPDTLSFYVVYMCHHIKPSSVNSYLSGICSQLEPFFPHVRHTRSSNIVRRTLTGCLKLYSSPTQRKRPLHRDELLRIAPRFTSTTIFDDILWWTMLLTGFYGLLRLGELVIPDNTLLRDDRKLVRRLSVHFEPTAFSFHLPTHKADRGATYLAELGVDLDIIQSIGRWSSDAFRIYIRTHPVVLAAILNSNTLHTPEV
;
A
#
# COMPACT_ATOMS: atom_id res chain seq x y z
N MET A 1 -7.38 30.70 31.61
CA MET A 1 -8.60 30.37 30.83
C MET A 1 -9.05 29.00 31.27
N ASN A 2 -10.14 28.90 32.04
CA ASN A 2 -10.69 27.61 32.46
C ASN A 2 -11.51 27.05 31.29
N LEU A 3 -11.02 25.95 30.70
CA LEU A 3 -11.62 25.23 29.57
C LEU A 3 -12.49 24.05 30.02
N ASP A 4 -12.96 24.06 31.26
CA ASP A 4 -13.76 22.95 31.80
C ASP A 4 -15.19 23.06 31.27
N ASN A 5 -15.46 22.28 30.22
CA ASN A 5 -16.82 22.01 29.77
C ASN A 5 -17.46 20.97 30.72
N PRO A 6 -18.46 21.33 31.53
CA PRO A 6 -19.05 20.45 32.54
C PRO A 6 -19.83 19.26 31.95
N ARG A 7 -19.97 19.18 30.61
CA ARG A 7 -20.58 18.04 29.91
C ARG A 7 -19.58 17.02 29.37
N ALA A 8 -18.28 17.28 29.48
CA ALA A 8 -17.24 16.38 28.97
C ALA A 8 -17.00 15.23 29.97
N ARG A 9 -17.61 14.07 29.73
CA ARG A 9 -17.37 12.82 30.49
C ARG A 9 -16.05 12.15 30.09
N GLN A 10 -14.95 12.89 30.04
CA GLN A 10 -13.65 12.27 29.80
C GLN A 10 -13.13 11.67 31.11
N PRO A 11 -12.79 10.37 31.15
CA PRO A 11 -12.19 9.77 32.34
C PRO A 11 -10.89 10.49 32.69
N GLN A 12 -10.60 10.63 33.99
CA GLN A 12 -9.39 11.30 34.46
C GLN A 12 -8.15 10.55 33.96
N ARG A 13 -7.35 11.20 33.10
CA ARG A 13 -6.11 10.63 32.54
C ARG A 13 -4.92 11.25 33.24
N VAL A 14 -4.04 10.43 33.80
CA VAL A 14 -2.77 10.90 34.37
C VAL A 14 -1.88 11.42 33.22
N PRO A 15 -1.29 12.62 33.34
CA PRO A 15 -0.41 13.15 32.31
C PRO A 15 0.82 12.25 32.12
N TRP A 16 1.17 11.98 30.86
CA TRP A 16 2.39 11.25 30.53
C TRP A 16 3.59 12.21 30.48
N PRO A 17 4.78 11.78 30.94
CA PRO A 17 6.00 12.55 30.73
C PRO A 17 6.32 12.64 29.24
N ARG A 18 7.01 13.71 28.82
CA ARG A 18 7.38 13.96 27.41
C ARG A 18 8.12 12.78 26.78
N SER A 19 9.05 12.16 27.50
CA SER A 19 9.80 10.99 27.02
C SER A 19 8.88 9.81 26.68
N ARG A 20 7.83 9.58 27.48
CA ARG A 20 6.83 8.55 27.19
C ARG A 20 6.00 8.90 25.97
N LEU A 21 5.56 10.14 25.83
CA LEU A 21 4.83 10.60 24.64
C LEU A 21 5.65 10.38 23.36
N GLU A 22 6.95 10.69 23.40
CA GLU A 22 7.87 10.50 22.27
C GLU A 22 8.07 9.01 21.95
N PHE A 23 8.24 8.16 22.97
CA PHE A 23 8.36 6.71 22.81
C PHE A 23 7.09 6.07 22.22
N GLU A 24 5.92 6.32 22.83
CA GLU A 24 4.63 5.77 22.39
C GLU A 24 4.30 6.23 20.96
N ARG A 25 4.63 7.47 20.61
CA ARG A 25 4.52 7.98 19.23
C ARG A 25 5.42 7.19 18.27
N ALA A 26 6.66 6.91 18.65
CA ALA A 26 7.57 6.13 17.81
C ALA A 26 7.06 4.70 17.59
N VAL A 27 6.53 4.06 18.64
CA VAL A 27 5.89 2.74 18.56
C VAL A 27 4.69 2.76 17.61
N ALA A 28 3.79 3.76 17.76
CA ALA A 28 2.61 3.90 16.91
C ALA A 28 2.97 4.14 15.43
N ILE A 29 3.99 4.97 15.16
CA ILE A 29 4.49 5.20 13.79
C ILE A 29 5.07 3.90 13.22
N GLY A 30 5.87 3.16 13.99
CA GLY A 30 6.40 1.86 13.58
C GLY A 30 5.31 0.84 13.25
N ALA A 31 4.27 0.78 14.09
CA ALA A 31 3.12 -0.12 13.90
C ALA A 31 2.23 0.26 12.70
N SER A 32 2.31 1.50 12.21
CA SER A 32 1.53 1.95 11.03
C SER A 32 2.02 1.38 9.70
N ILE A 33 3.23 0.79 9.68
CA ILE A 33 3.85 0.26 8.47
C ILE A 33 3.78 -1.27 8.51
N ASP A 34 3.23 -1.86 7.45
CA ASP A 34 3.18 -3.30 7.30
C ASP A 34 4.62 -3.91 7.30
N PRO A 35 4.87 -5.04 7.98
CA PRO A 35 6.20 -5.65 8.02
C PRO A 35 6.86 -5.87 6.65
N SER A 36 6.07 -6.22 5.63
CA SER A 36 6.58 -6.37 4.25
C SER A 36 7.03 -5.02 3.64
N SER A 37 6.35 -3.94 4.01
CA SER A 37 6.72 -2.57 3.61
C SER A 37 7.96 -2.11 4.37
N THR A 38 8.08 -2.45 5.66
CA THR A 38 9.29 -2.18 6.46
C THR A 38 10.51 -2.86 5.86
N LEU A 39 10.40 -4.12 5.44
CA LEU A 39 11.50 -4.84 4.78
C LEU A 39 11.90 -4.16 3.46
N THR A 40 10.91 -3.78 2.64
CA THR A 40 11.16 -3.07 1.38
C THR A 40 11.85 -1.72 1.61
N TYR A 41 11.39 -0.95 2.59
CA TYR A 41 11.98 0.34 2.93
C TYR A 41 13.38 0.20 3.53
N SER A 42 13.63 -0.86 4.30
CA SER A 42 14.96 -1.19 4.80
C SER A 42 15.92 -1.46 3.65
N SER A 43 15.48 -2.22 2.63
CA SER A 43 16.28 -2.43 1.42
C SER A 43 16.58 -1.13 0.68
N ALA A 44 15.60 -0.22 0.58
CA ALA A 44 15.80 1.09 -0.04
C ALA A 44 16.81 1.96 0.75
N LEU A 45 16.73 1.95 2.08
CA LEU A 45 17.69 2.64 2.94
C LEU A 45 19.09 2.07 2.78
N GLN A 46 19.26 0.75 2.79
CA GLN A 46 20.57 0.11 2.62
C GLN A 46 21.19 0.44 1.26
N SER A 47 20.38 0.53 0.20
CA SER A 47 20.82 0.99 -1.12
C SER A 47 21.38 2.42 -1.06
N TYR A 48 20.71 3.33 -0.35
CA TYR A 48 21.17 4.70 -0.16
C TYR A 48 22.42 4.81 0.71
N LEU A 49 22.47 4.09 1.84
CA LEU A 49 23.66 4.08 2.70
C LEU A 49 24.90 3.54 1.98
N THR A 50 24.71 2.53 1.13
CA THR A 50 25.77 1.98 0.29
C THR A 50 26.26 3.02 -0.71
N PHE A 51 25.35 3.72 -1.39
CA PHE A 51 25.69 4.85 -2.25
C PHE A 51 26.47 5.94 -1.51
N CYS A 52 26.00 6.38 -0.34
CA CYS A 52 26.70 7.39 0.47
C CYS A 52 28.12 6.94 0.83
N ARG A 53 28.29 5.68 1.25
CA ARG A 53 29.60 5.11 1.58
C ARG A 53 30.52 5.06 0.37
N LEU A 54 30.02 4.60 -0.78
CA LEU A 54 30.81 4.45 -2.01
C LEU A 54 31.31 5.80 -2.55
N HIS A 55 30.51 6.86 -2.38
CA HIS A 55 30.82 8.19 -2.93
C HIS A 55 31.30 9.19 -1.87
N GLY A 56 31.46 8.77 -0.62
CA GLY A 56 31.91 9.65 0.47
C GLY A 56 30.91 10.75 0.85
N PHE A 57 29.61 10.55 0.58
CA PHE A 57 28.58 11.51 0.96
C PHE A 57 28.13 11.33 2.41
N PRO A 58 27.74 12.41 3.11
CA PRO A 58 27.00 12.32 4.36
C PRO A 58 25.71 11.50 4.20
N ILE A 59 25.23 10.92 5.29
CA ILE A 59 23.94 10.20 5.32
C ILE A 59 22.76 11.19 5.26
N ASP A 60 22.96 12.44 5.68
CA ASP A 60 21.94 13.49 5.64
C ASP A 60 21.50 13.75 4.18
N PRO A 61 20.23 13.47 3.83
CA PRO A 61 19.75 13.68 2.48
C PRO A 61 19.57 15.17 2.18
N THR A 62 20.38 15.65 1.24
CA THR A 62 20.31 16.97 0.61
C THR A 62 19.68 16.89 -0.78
N PRO A 63 19.22 18.02 -1.36
CA PRO A 63 18.69 18.02 -2.73
C PRO A 63 19.69 17.43 -3.74
N ASP A 64 20.97 17.78 -3.59
CA ASP A 64 22.03 17.30 -4.47
C ASP A 64 22.28 15.81 -4.29
N THR A 65 22.48 15.34 -3.05
CA THR A 65 22.77 13.92 -2.78
C THR A 65 21.62 13.01 -3.24
N LEU A 66 20.36 13.40 -3.02
CA LEU A 66 19.21 12.65 -3.55
C LEU A 66 19.16 12.70 -5.08
N SER A 67 19.49 13.83 -5.70
CA SER A 67 19.52 13.94 -7.17
C SER A 67 20.62 13.07 -7.78
N PHE A 68 21.81 13.03 -7.18
CA PHE A 68 22.92 12.16 -7.60
C PHE A 68 22.56 10.69 -7.42
N TYR A 69 21.96 10.34 -6.29
CA TYR A 69 21.45 9.00 -6.04
C TYR A 69 20.45 8.57 -7.13
N VAL A 70 19.54 9.46 -7.52
CA VAL A 70 18.56 9.18 -8.59
C VAL A 70 19.28 8.87 -9.90
N VAL A 71 20.21 9.73 -10.34
CA VAL A 71 20.96 9.51 -11.58
C VAL A 71 21.72 8.19 -11.52
N TYR A 72 22.50 7.97 -10.45
CA TYR A 72 23.29 6.76 -10.25
C TYR A 72 22.42 5.50 -10.33
N MET A 73 21.36 5.42 -9.51
CA MET A 73 20.52 4.23 -9.47
C MET A 73 19.72 4.00 -10.74
N CYS A 74 19.34 5.05 -11.48
CA CYS A 74 18.63 4.88 -12.75
C CYS A 74 19.48 4.23 -13.85
N HIS A 75 20.82 4.17 -13.70
CA HIS A 75 21.67 3.38 -14.59
C HIS A 75 21.63 1.88 -14.27
N HIS A 76 21.20 1.51 -13.06
CA HIS A 76 21.22 0.13 -12.58
C HIS A 76 19.82 -0.49 -12.51
N ILE A 77 18.79 0.31 -12.22
CA ILE A 77 17.40 -0.15 -12.09
C ILE A 77 16.42 0.85 -12.73
N LYS A 78 15.18 0.42 -12.94
CA LYS A 78 14.15 1.27 -13.55
C LYS A 78 13.89 2.55 -12.73
N PRO A 79 13.72 3.72 -13.36
CA PRO A 79 13.43 4.96 -12.65
C PRO A 79 12.18 4.90 -11.75
N SER A 80 11.16 4.11 -12.12
CA SER A 80 9.98 3.88 -11.27
C SER A 80 10.32 3.15 -9.97
N SER A 81 11.28 2.22 -10.01
CA SER A 81 11.82 1.56 -8.82
C SER A 81 12.63 2.54 -7.98
N VAL A 82 13.46 3.39 -8.61
CA VAL A 82 14.19 4.46 -7.90
C VAL A 82 13.24 5.41 -7.17
N ASN A 83 12.14 5.81 -7.81
CA ASN A 83 11.12 6.66 -7.15
C ASN A 83 10.50 5.95 -5.92
N SER A 84 10.31 4.64 -5.99
CA SER A 84 9.84 3.84 -4.85
C SER A 84 10.90 3.77 -3.75
N TYR A 85 12.18 3.65 -4.11
CA TYR A 85 13.29 3.71 -3.15
C TYR A 85 13.35 5.06 -2.44
N LEU A 86 13.19 6.18 -3.14
CA LEU A 86 13.12 7.50 -2.51
C LEU A 86 12.01 7.58 -1.45
N SER A 87 10.86 6.93 -1.66
CA SER A 87 9.81 6.84 -0.65
C SER A 87 10.25 6.07 0.59
N GLY A 88 10.90 4.92 0.40
CA GLY A 88 11.42 4.12 1.51
C GLY A 88 12.52 4.85 2.29
N ILE A 89 13.46 5.48 1.57
CA ILE A 89 14.54 6.29 2.16
C ILE A 89 13.95 7.42 3.00
N CYS A 90 13.03 8.22 2.45
CA CYS A 90 12.40 9.32 3.19
C CYS A 90 11.65 8.81 4.42
N SER A 91 10.90 7.71 4.30
CA SER A 91 10.15 7.15 5.43
C SER A 91 11.04 6.69 6.57
N GLN A 92 12.22 6.14 6.26
CA GLN A 92 13.17 5.61 7.25
C GLN A 92 14.03 6.72 7.88
N LEU A 93 14.36 7.74 7.10
CA LEU A 93 15.24 8.83 7.53
C LEU A 93 14.49 9.98 8.21
N GLU A 94 13.19 10.15 7.97
CA GLU A 94 12.38 11.24 8.54
C GLU A 94 12.47 11.42 10.06
N PRO A 95 12.56 10.36 10.89
CA PRO A 95 12.77 10.52 12.34
C PRO A 95 14.08 11.23 12.71
N PHE A 96 15.12 11.11 11.87
CA PHE A 96 16.45 11.69 12.10
C PHE A 96 16.66 12.98 11.30
N PHE A 97 16.02 13.07 10.14
CA PHE A 97 16.11 14.18 9.19
C PHE A 97 14.70 14.65 8.84
N PRO A 98 14.05 15.48 9.70
CA PRO A 98 12.64 15.84 9.56
C PRO A 98 12.28 16.52 8.23
N HIS A 99 13.27 17.13 7.57
CA HIS A 99 13.08 17.82 6.30
C HIS A 99 13.28 16.93 5.06
N VAL A 100 13.60 15.65 5.22
CA VAL A 100 13.91 14.74 4.10
C VAL A 100 12.80 14.69 3.03
N ARG A 101 11.52 14.77 3.44
CA ARG A 101 10.39 14.81 2.50
C ARG A 101 10.36 16.09 1.69
N HIS A 102 10.67 17.23 2.31
CA HIS A 102 10.79 18.50 1.62
C HIS A 102 11.98 18.46 0.65
N THR A 103 13.12 17.94 1.10
CA THR A 103 14.30 17.73 0.26
C THR A 103 14.00 16.88 -0.97
N ARG A 104 13.30 15.75 -0.80
CA ARG A 104 12.84 14.90 -1.92
C ARG A 104 11.93 15.68 -2.89
N SER A 105 11.11 16.57 -2.36
CA SER A 105 10.14 17.35 -3.13
C SER A 105 10.77 18.57 -3.83
N SER A 106 12.05 18.84 -3.58
CA SER A 106 12.79 19.93 -4.23
C SER A 106 12.77 19.82 -5.75
N ASN A 107 12.89 20.98 -6.40
CA ASN A 107 12.80 21.09 -7.86
C ASN A 107 13.88 20.24 -8.56
N ILE A 108 15.12 20.27 -8.05
CA ILE A 108 16.23 19.50 -8.62
C ILE A 108 15.97 17.99 -8.58
N VAL A 109 15.54 17.42 -7.44
CA VAL A 109 15.24 15.99 -7.33
C VAL A 109 14.10 15.60 -8.27
N ARG A 110 13.02 16.40 -8.30
CA ARG A 110 11.87 16.15 -9.19
C ARG A 110 12.26 16.20 -10.66
N ARG A 111 13.03 17.21 -11.08
CA ARG A 111 13.47 17.36 -12.47
C ARG A 111 14.45 16.27 -12.87
N THR A 112 15.36 15.89 -11.99
CA THR A 112 16.29 14.77 -12.22
C THR A 112 15.54 13.46 -12.40
N LEU A 113 14.59 13.14 -11.52
CA LEU A 113 13.75 11.95 -11.68
C LEU A 113 12.94 12.00 -12.99
N THR A 114 12.38 13.15 -13.34
CA THR A 114 11.66 13.34 -14.60
C THR A 114 12.57 13.13 -15.81
N GLY A 115 13.82 13.62 -15.75
CA GLY A 115 14.84 13.38 -16.77
C GLY A 115 15.18 11.90 -16.90
N CYS A 116 15.47 11.23 -15.78
CA CYS A 116 15.75 9.80 -15.77
C CYS A 116 14.56 8.95 -16.27
N LEU A 117 13.33 9.35 -15.96
CA LEU A 117 12.13 8.71 -16.52
C LEU A 117 12.10 8.84 -18.05
N LYS A 118 12.51 9.98 -18.62
CA LYS A 118 12.57 10.14 -20.08
C LYS A 118 13.72 9.36 -20.72
N LEU A 119 14.87 9.31 -20.05
CA LEU A 119 16.09 8.70 -20.59
C LEU A 119 16.12 7.18 -20.46
N TYR A 120 15.65 6.63 -19.34
CA TYR A 120 15.88 5.23 -18.96
C TYR A 120 14.59 4.42 -18.74
N SER A 121 13.40 5.01 -18.91
CA SER A 121 12.18 4.21 -18.82
C SER A 121 12.07 3.27 -20.01
N SER A 122 11.69 2.03 -19.71
CA SER A 122 11.26 1.05 -20.70
C SER A 122 9.75 0.87 -20.62
N PRO A 123 9.07 0.61 -21.76
CA PRO A 123 7.66 0.24 -21.75
C PRO A 123 7.40 -0.92 -20.78
N THR A 124 6.28 -0.85 -20.06
CA THR A 124 5.86 -1.97 -19.21
C THR A 124 5.35 -3.08 -20.12
N GLN A 125 6.09 -4.20 -20.18
CA GLN A 125 5.63 -5.40 -20.85
C GLN A 125 4.55 -6.08 -19.98
N ARG A 126 3.29 -5.89 -20.35
CA ARG A 126 2.16 -6.55 -19.68
C ARG A 126 1.93 -7.91 -20.33
N LYS A 127 1.86 -8.97 -19.52
CA LYS A 127 1.40 -10.29 -19.99
C LYS A 127 -0.07 -10.18 -20.43
N ARG A 128 -0.46 -10.94 -21.45
CA ARG A 128 -1.86 -11.03 -21.86
C ARG A 128 -2.74 -11.54 -20.70
N PRO A 129 -3.96 -11.03 -20.53
CA PRO A 129 -4.88 -11.56 -19.53
C PRO A 129 -5.17 -13.04 -19.76
N LEU A 130 -5.34 -13.79 -18.68
CA LEU A 130 -5.88 -15.16 -18.72
C LEU A 130 -7.39 -15.09 -19.00
N HIS A 131 -7.90 -15.93 -19.90
CA HIS A 131 -9.31 -15.95 -20.27
C HIS A 131 -10.02 -17.22 -19.75
N ARG A 132 -11.34 -17.12 -19.52
CA ARG A 132 -12.16 -18.26 -19.06
C ARG A 132 -12.07 -19.47 -19.98
N ASP A 133 -12.05 -19.27 -21.30
CA ASP A 133 -11.98 -20.36 -22.27
C ASP A 133 -10.66 -21.14 -22.18
N GLU A 134 -9.59 -20.49 -21.74
CA GLU A 134 -8.31 -21.14 -21.50
C GLU A 134 -8.37 -22.03 -20.26
N LEU A 135 -9.05 -21.57 -19.19
CA LEU A 135 -9.32 -22.38 -18.01
C LEU A 135 -10.15 -23.61 -18.36
N LEU A 136 -11.22 -23.44 -19.15
CA LEU A 136 -12.06 -24.55 -19.61
C LEU A 136 -11.28 -25.56 -20.45
N ARG A 137 -10.34 -25.08 -21.28
CA ARG A 137 -9.49 -25.95 -22.11
C ARG A 137 -8.52 -26.81 -21.29
N ILE A 138 -7.98 -26.28 -20.20
CA ILE A 138 -7.02 -27.01 -19.35
C ILE A 138 -7.68 -27.76 -18.20
N ALA A 139 -8.93 -27.45 -17.85
CA ALA A 139 -9.66 -28.07 -16.73
C ALA A 139 -9.62 -29.61 -16.73
N PRO A 140 -9.80 -30.33 -17.85
CA PRO A 140 -9.80 -31.81 -17.84
C PRO A 140 -8.52 -32.44 -17.27
N ARG A 141 -7.38 -31.74 -17.36
CA ARG A 141 -6.09 -32.20 -16.81
C ARG A 141 -6.06 -32.14 -15.28
N PHE A 142 -6.79 -31.21 -14.68
CA PHE A 142 -6.75 -30.95 -13.25
C PHE A 142 -7.98 -31.47 -12.50
N THR A 143 -9.11 -31.67 -13.18
CA THR A 143 -10.33 -32.20 -12.53
C THR A 143 -10.24 -33.69 -12.21
N SER A 144 -9.34 -34.42 -12.87
CA SER A 144 -9.16 -35.87 -12.70
C SER A 144 -7.89 -36.25 -11.94
N THR A 145 -7.03 -35.28 -11.61
CA THR A 145 -5.76 -35.53 -10.92
C THR A 145 -5.99 -35.82 -9.43
N THR A 146 -5.18 -36.73 -8.88
CA THR A 146 -5.09 -36.99 -7.44
C THR A 146 -3.79 -36.44 -6.83
N ILE A 147 -2.94 -35.84 -7.66
CA ILE A 147 -1.65 -35.27 -7.22
C ILE A 147 -1.94 -33.99 -6.43
N PHE A 148 -1.45 -33.95 -5.19
CA PHE A 148 -1.70 -32.83 -4.29
C PHE A 148 -1.30 -31.47 -4.88
N ASP A 149 -0.11 -31.37 -5.47
CA ASP A 149 0.39 -30.11 -6.04
C ASP A 149 -0.45 -29.64 -7.23
N ASP A 150 -0.96 -30.55 -8.05
CA ASP A 150 -1.86 -30.21 -9.16
C ASP A 150 -3.20 -29.69 -8.64
N ILE A 151 -3.77 -30.35 -7.61
CA ILE A 151 -5.01 -29.91 -6.96
C ILE A 151 -4.82 -28.54 -6.32
N LEU A 152 -3.72 -28.35 -5.59
CA LEU A 152 -3.38 -27.09 -4.92
C LEU A 152 -3.22 -25.96 -5.93
N TRP A 153 -2.42 -26.17 -6.97
CA TRP A 153 -2.19 -25.19 -8.02
C TRP A 153 -3.49 -24.82 -8.74
N TRP A 154 -4.30 -25.81 -9.11
CA TRP A 154 -5.59 -25.58 -9.76
C TRP A 154 -6.56 -24.81 -8.87
N THR A 155 -6.62 -25.17 -7.59
CA THR A 155 -7.42 -24.46 -6.57
C THR A 155 -6.98 -23.00 -6.45
N MET A 156 -5.67 -22.75 -6.33
CA MET A 156 -5.12 -21.39 -6.26
C MET A 156 -5.41 -20.58 -7.52
N LEU A 157 -5.28 -21.19 -8.70
CA LEU A 157 -5.57 -20.52 -9.98
C LEU A 157 -7.03 -20.11 -10.07
N LEU A 158 -7.97 -21.03 -9.81
CA LEU A 158 -9.39 -20.73 -9.88
C LEU A 158 -9.82 -19.72 -8.82
N THR A 159 -9.33 -19.86 -7.59
CA THR A 159 -9.62 -18.93 -6.49
C THR A 159 -9.09 -17.54 -6.80
N GLY A 160 -7.87 -17.44 -7.33
CA GLY A 160 -7.28 -16.17 -7.74
C GLY A 160 -8.01 -15.53 -8.91
N PHE A 161 -8.38 -16.32 -9.93
CA PHE A 161 -9.07 -15.85 -11.11
C PHE A 161 -10.49 -15.35 -10.82
N TYR A 162 -11.30 -16.17 -10.15
CA TYR A 162 -12.70 -15.82 -9.84
C TYR A 162 -12.84 -14.89 -8.65
N GLY A 163 -11.96 -15.00 -7.66
CA GLY A 163 -11.93 -14.12 -6.49
C GLY A 163 -11.17 -12.80 -6.70
N LEU A 164 -10.54 -12.62 -7.86
CA LEU A 164 -9.69 -11.46 -8.20
C LEU A 164 -8.60 -11.18 -7.15
N LEU A 165 -8.07 -12.25 -6.56
CA LEU A 165 -7.12 -12.16 -5.46
C LEU A 165 -5.70 -11.91 -5.96
N ARG A 166 -4.94 -11.15 -5.16
CA ARG A 166 -3.50 -11.03 -5.35
C ARG A 166 -2.81 -12.27 -4.82
N LEU A 167 -1.61 -12.54 -5.34
CA LEU A 167 -0.79 -13.67 -4.88
C LEU A 167 -0.61 -13.67 -3.35
N GLY A 168 -0.34 -12.51 -2.74
CA GLY A 168 -0.16 -12.39 -1.29
C GLY A 168 -1.42 -12.63 -0.44
N GLU A 169 -2.60 -12.76 -1.06
CA GLU A 169 -3.85 -13.16 -0.41
C GLU A 169 -4.11 -14.68 -0.56
N LEU A 170 -3.42 -15.33 -1.50
CA LEU A 170 -3.51 -16.75 -1.80
C LEU A 170 -2.45 -17.60 -1.08
N VAL A 171 -1.30 -17.02 -0.75
CA VAL A 171 -0.14 -17.75 -0.25
C VAL A 171 0.45 -17.14 1.01
N ILE A 172 1.18 -17.96 1.74
CA ILE A 172 1.99 -17.55 2.89
C ILE A 172 3.39 -17.18 2.39
N PRO A 173 4.00 -16.07 2.87
CA PRO A 173 5.37 -15.73 2.52
C PRO A 173 6.39 -16.81 2.92
N ASP A 174 7.38 -17.03 2.06
CA ASP A 174 8.52 -17.91 2.34
C ASP A 174 9.33 -17.41 3.54
N ASN A 175 9.55 -16.09 3.61
CA ASN A 175 10.20 -15.45 4.76
C ASN A 175 9.29 -15.55 5.99
N THR A 176 9.70 -16.37 6.95
CA THR A 176 8.96 -16.65 8.18
C THR A 176 8.68 -15.41 9.02
N LEU A 177 9.54 -14.39 8.95
CA LEU A 177 9.37 -13.13 9.68
C LEU A 177 8.21 -12.27 9.15
N LEU A 178 7.75 -12.54 7.93
CA LEU A 178 6.63 -11.82 7.30
C LEU A 178 5.29 -12.54 7.49
N ARG A 179 5.27 -13.71 8.13
CA ARG A 179 4.05 -14.48 8.35
C ARG A 179 3.24 -13.84 9.47
N ASP A 180 1.95 -13.68 9.21
CA ASP A 180 1.00 -13.09 10.16
C ASP A 180 -0.31 -13.90 10.08
N ASP A 181 -0.57 -14.68 11.11
CA ASP A 181 -1.72 -15.58 11.17
C ASP A 181 -3.07 -14.82 11.08
N ARG A 182 -3.06 -13.52 11.41
CA ARG A 182 -4.24 -12.67 11.29
C ARG A 182 -4.61 -12.37 9.84
N LYS A 183 -3.69 -12.56 8.90
CA LYS A 183 -3.91 -12.36 7.45
C LYS A 183 -4.29 -13.64 6.73
N LEU A 184 -4.24 -14.79 7.40
CA LEU A 184 -4.52 -16.09 6.80
C LEU A 184 -6.02 -16.33 6.64
N VAL A 185 -6.43 -16.66 5.42
CA VAL A 185 -7.76 -17.19 5.14
C VAL A 185 -7.94 -18.50 5.91
N ARG A 186 -8.94 -18.54 6.79
CA ARG A 186 -9.22 -19.73 7.59
C ARG A 186 -10.07 -20.71 6.80
N ARG A 187 -9.66 -21.99 6.75
CA ARG A 187 -10.43 -23.08 6.13
C ARG A 187 -11.88 -23.15 6.66
N LEU A 188 -12.06 -22.90 7.95
CA LEU A 188 -13.38 -22.93 8.60
C LEU A 188 -14.33 -21.82 8.13
N SER A 189 -13.83 -20.80 7.43
CA SER A 189 -14.69 -19.76 6.85
C SER A 189 -15.28 -20.14 5.49
N VAL A 190 -14.90 -21.31 4.94
CA VAL A 190 -15.36 -21.73 3.62
C VAL A 190 -16.81 -22.20 3.69
N HIS A 191 -17.66 -21.60 2.87
CA HIS A 191 -19.03 -22.01 2.66
C HIS A 191 -19.22 -22.42 1.20
N PHE A 192 -19.82 -23.58 0.98
CA PHE A 192 -20.11 -24.09 -0.35
C PHE A 192 -21.54 -23.76 -0.76
N GLU A 193 -21.68 -23.32 -1.99
CA GLU A 193 -22.93 -23.10 -2.70
C GLU A 193 -22.98 -24.06 -3.90
N PRO A 194 -24.16 -24.31 -4.52
CA PRO A 194 -24.27 -25.25 -5.63
C PRO A 194 -23.32 -24.98 -6.81
N THR A 195 -22.98 -23.70 -7.03
CA THR A 195 -22.15 -23.26 -8.15
C THR A 195 -20.96 -22.40 -7.74
N ALA A 196 -20.71 -22.24 -6.44
CA ALA A 196 -19.70 -21.33 -5.93
C ALA A 196 -19.20 -21.76 -4.56
N PHE A 197 -18.17 -21.08 -4.08
CA PHE A 197 -17.79 -21.12 -2.68
C PHE A 197 -17.40 -19.70 -2.25
N SER A 198 -17.59 -19.42 -0.97
CA SER A 198 -17.19 -18.16 -0.35
C SER A 198 -16.31 -18.44 0.86
N PHE A 199 -15.50 -17.46 1.24
CA PHE A 199 -14.65 -17.51 2.43
C PHE A 199 -14.37 -16.11 2.94
N HIS A 200 -13.95 -16.01 4.20
CA HIS A 200 -13.58 -14.74 4.80
C HIS A 200 -12.12 -14.40 4.47
N LEU A 201 -11.91 -13.26 3.81
CA LEU A 201 -10.58 -12.69 3.59
C LEU A 201 -10.27 -11.70 4.72
N PRO A 202 -9.33 -12.00 5.64
CA PRO A 202 -9.13 -11.17 6.84
C PRO A 202 -8.54 -9.79 6.56
N THR A 203 -7.73 -9.71 5.49
CA THR A 203 -7.09 -8.47 5.07
C THR A 203 -6.98 -8.45 3.56
N HIS A 204 -7.34 -7.32 2.97
CA HIS A 204 -7.18 -7.04 1.56
C HIS A 204 -6.51 -5.67 1.40
N LYS A 205 -5.65 -5.50 0.38
CA LYS A 205 -4.95 -4.22 0.16
C LYS A 205 -5.87 -3.01 -0.03
N ALA A 206 -7.15 -3.26 -0.33
CA ALA A 206 -8.19 -2.23 -0.46
C ALA A 206 -8.93 -1.90 0.85
N ASP A 207 -8.72 -2.63 1.93
CA ASP A 207 -9.44 -2.43 3.21
C ASP A 207 -9.03 -1.14 3.94
N ARG A 208 -8.23 -0.28 3.28
CA ARG A 208 -7.89 1.06 3.76
C ARG A 208 -9.06 2.05 3.64
N GLY A 209 -10.27 1.64 4.02
CA GLY A 209 -11.41 2.52 4.27
C GLY A 209 -12.03 3.24 3.07
N ALA A 210 -11.55 3.03 1.84
CA ALA A 210 -12.02 3.79 0.68
C ALA A 210 -13.53 3.59 0.39
N THR A 211 -14.02 2.34 0.45
CA THR A 211 -15.47 2.06 0.30
C THR A 211 -16.27 2.65 1.46
N TYR A 212 -15.82 2.47 2.70
CA TYR A 212 -16.52 2.99 3.88
C TYR A 212 -16.62 4.52 3.90
N LEU A 213 -15.53 5.23 3.57
CA LEU A 213 -15.54 6.69 3.47
C LEU A 213 -16.40 7.18 2.30
N ALA A 214 -16.40 6.44 1.19
CA ALA A 214 -17.26 6.73 0.05
C ALA A 214 -18.75 6.52 0.37
N GLU A 215 -19.08 5.50 1.16
CA GLU A 215 -20.43 5.25 1.67
C GLU A 215 -20.89 6.29 2.70
N LEU A 216 -19.95 6.88 3.45
CA LEU A 216 -20.18 8.08 4.28
C LEU A 216 -20.27 9.38 3.46
N GLY A 217 -20.10 9.30 2.14
CA GLY A 217 -20.15 10.44 1.23
C GLY A 217 -18.99 11.42 1.39
N VAL A 218 -17.84 10.96 1.89
CA VAL A 218 -16.58 11.71 1.85
C VAL A 218 -16.13 11.83 0.40
N ASP A 219 -15.70 13.02 0.00
CA ASP A 219 -15.27 13.29 -1.37
C ASP A 219 -14.09 12.41 -1.82
N LEU A 220 -14.08 12.03 -3.09
CA LEU A 220 -13.08 11.15 -3.69
C LEU A 220 -11.66 11.71 -3.56
N ASP A 221 -11.45 13.02 -3.66
CA ASP A 221 -10.13 13.64 -3.54
C ASP A 221 -9.63 13.63 -2.08
N ILE A 222 -10.57 13.73 -1.13
CA ILE A 222 -10.28 13.58 0.31
C ILE A 222 -9.95 12.12 0.62
N ILE A 223 -10.71 11.15 0.10
CA ILE A 223 -10.41 9.72 0.25
C ILE A 223 -9.05 9.38 -0.35
N GLN A 224 -8.75 9.94 -1.53
CA GLN A 224 -7.46 9.81 -2.20
C GLN A 224 -6.32 10.32 -1.31
N SER A 225 -6.50 11.50 -0.72
CA SER A 225 -5.54 12.14 0.19
C SER A 225 -5.36 11.37 1.49
N ILE A 226 -6.45 10.89 2.10
CA ILE A 226 -6.44 10.09 3.34
C ILE A 226 -5.66 8.79 3.13
N GLY A 227 -5.92 8.08 2.05
CA GLY A 227 -5.17 6.85 1.75
C GLY A 227 -3.83 7.07 1.06
N ARG A 228 -3.42 8.34 0.88
CA ARG A 228 -2.14 8.77 0.30
C ARG A 228 -1.88 8.15 -1.07
N TRP A 229 -2.93 8.01 -1.88
CA TRP A 229 -2.79 7.52 -3.25
C TRP A 229 -2.33 8.67 -4.15
N SER A 230 -1.30 8.41 -4.95
CA SER A 230 -0.78 9.38 -5.92
C SER A 230 -1.50 9.33 -7.27
N SER A 231 -2.54 8.50 -7.41
CA SER A 231 -3.33 8.34 -8.63
C SER A 231 -4.74 7.85 -8.32
N ASP A 232 -5.62 7.83 -9.33
CA ASP A 232 -7.01 7.34 -9.23
C ASP A 232 -7.14 5.83 -9.05
N ALA A 233 -6.03 5.12 -8.85
CA ALA A 233 -6.04 3.69 -8.58
C ALA A 233 -6.84 3.30 -7.33
N PHE A 234 -7.16 4.25 -6.44
CA PHE A 234 -8.03 4.00 -5.30
C PHE A 234 -9.51 3.83 -5.68
N ARG A 235 -9.95 4.34 -6.83
CA ARG A 235 -11.35 4.26 -7.26
C ARG A 235 -11.79 2.82 -7.51
N ILE A 236 -10.89 1.93 -7.92
CA ILE A 236 -11.16 0.48 -8.07
C ILE A 236 -11.43 -0.22 -6.73
N TYR A 237 -11.16 0.47 -5.61
CA TYR A 237 -11.35 0.00 -4.26
C TYR A 237 -12.64 0.50 -3.62
N ILE A 238 -13.44 1.30 -4.33
CA ILE A 238 -14.80 1.68 -3.93
C ILE A 238 -15.75 0.64 -4.52
N ARG A 239 -16.32 -0.22 -3.67
CA ARG A 239 -17.19 -1.34 -4.09
C ARG A 239 -18.68 -0.99 -4.09
N THR A 240 -19.02 0.27 -3.88
CA THR A 240 -20.39 0.78 -3.99
C THR A 240 -20.78 0.92 -5.46
N HIS A 241 -22.00 0.48 -5.81
CA HIS A 241 -22.50 0.57 -7.19
C HIS A 241 -22.43 2.03 -7.69
N PRO A 242 -21.94 2.32 -8.92
CA PRO A 242 -21.67 3.70 -9.37
C PRO A 242 -22.88 4.65 -9.27
N VAL A 243 -24.09 4.14 -9.51
CA VAL A 243 -25.35 4.91 -9.38
C VAL A 243 -25.65 5.26 -7.91
N VAL A 244 -25.37 4.33 -6.99
CA VAL A 244 -25.56 4.53 -5.54
C VAL A 244 -24.49 5.48 -5.02
N LEU A 245 -23.24 5.30 -5.45
CA LEU A 245 -22.13 6.19 -5.12
C LEU A 245 -22.38 7.62 -5.62
N ALA A 246 -22.85 7.79 -6.86
CA ALA A 246 -23.21 9.09 -7.40
C ALA A 246 -24.35 9.76 -6.61
N ALA A 247 -25.37 9.00 -6.21
CA ALA A 247 -26.45 9.51 -5.37
C ALA A 247 -25.93 9.96 -3.98
N ILE A 248 -25.07 9.17 -3.35
CA ILE A 248 -24.46 9.50 -2.05
C ILE A 248 -23.60 10.78 -2.16
N LEU A 249 -22.70 10.85 -3.14
CA LEU A 249 -21.81 12.00 -3.33
C LEU A 249 -22.58 13.29 -3.68
N ASN A 250 -23.64 13.19 -4.49
CA ASN A 250 -24.48 14.33 -4.86
C ASN A 250 -25.50 14.75 -3.78
N SER A 251 -25.84 13.86 -2.83
CA SER A 251 -26.72 14.21 -1.71
C SER A 251 -26.03 15.13 -0.70
N ASN A 252 -24.70 15.05 -0.56
CA ASN A 252 -23.93 15.88 0.36
C ASN A 252 -23.60 17.28 -0.20
N THR A 253 -23.62 17.48 -1.52
CA THR A 253 -23.43 18.80 -2.14
C THR A 253 -24.67 19.70 -2.05
N LEU A 254 -25.85 19.12 -1.80
CA LEU A 254 -27.10 19.85 -1.60
C LEU A 254 -27.30 20.36 -0.15
N HIS A 255 -26.37 20.04 0.77
CA HIS A 255 -26.44 20.43 2.18
C HIS A 255 -25.43 21.50 2.61
N THR A 256 -24.71 22.14 1.69
CA THR A 256 -24.06 23.42 1.98
C THR A 256 -25.10 24.53 1.93
N PRO A 257 -25.55 25.11 3.06
CA PRO A 257 -26.31 26.34 3.02
C PRO A 257 -25.41 27.42 2.43
N GLU A 258 -25.91 28.11 1.39
CA GLU A 258 -25.29 29.33 0.90
C GLU A 258 -25.18 30.33 2.07
N VAL A 259 -23.95 30.72 2.38
CA VAL A 259 -23.61 31.89 3.19
C VAL A 259 -22.68 32.75 2.36
#